data_AF-A0A7K8TFK1-F1
#
_entry.id   AF-A0A7K8TFK1-F1
#
_cell.length_a   1.000
_cell.length_b   1.000
_cell.length_c   1.000
_cell.angle_alpha   90.00
_cell.angle_beta   90.00
_cell.angle_gamma   90.00
#
_symmetry.space_group_name_H-M   'P 1'
#
loop_
_entity.id
_entity.type
_entity.pdbx_description
1 polymer ?
#
loop_
_entity_poly.entity_id
_entity_poly.type
_entity_poly.pdbx_seq_one_letter_code
_entity_poly.pdbx_strand_id
1 'polypeptide(L)'
;QAPESFPPLRNEAAVHVLRGRMKGIQGHCNSCYMDAALFSLFSCTSVLDSMLFKPFTLCDRNVQSILRDEIVNPLRKTGFVRARSVMHLREQLTEKGQCSSFTNAEKDPEEFLNLIMHQILGIEPLLRLQ
;
A
#
# COMPACT_ATOMS: atom_id res chain seq x y z
N GLN A 1 -13.76 -10.86 -15.08
CA GLN A 1 -12.77 -9.94 -15.68
C GLN A 1 -11.50 -10.06 -14.84
N ALA A 2 -10.33 -10.26 -15.45
CA ALA A 2 -9.08 -10.33 -14.68
C ALA A 2 -8.78 -8.95 -14.06
N PRO A 3 -8.25 -8.88 -12.82
CA PRO A 3 -7.90 -7.61 -12.21
C PRO A 3 -6.83 -6.88 -13.04
N GLU A 4 -7.02 -5.57 -13.27
CA GLU A 4 -5.99 -4.75 -13.93
C GLU A 4 -4.70 -4.74 -13.10
N SER A 5 -3.56 -4.80 -13.78
CA SER A 5 -2.24 -4.78 -13.16
C SER A 5 -1.31 -3.88 -13.95
N PHE A 6 -0.65 -2.96 -13.26
CA PHE A 6 0.39 -2.10 -13.83
C PHE A 6 1.75 -2.54 -13.29
N PRO A 7 2.76 -2.79 -14.14
CA PRO A 7 4.09 -3.16 -13.68
C PRO A 7 4.75 -1.98 -12.93
N PRO A 8 5.70 -2.23 -12.00
CA PRO A 8 6.42 -1.17 -11.35
C PRO A 8 7.19 -0.31 -12.34
N LEU A 9 7.28 0.99 -12.05
CA LEU A 9 7.93 1.95 -12.92
C LEU A 9 9.46 1.79 -12.84
N ARG A 10 10.15 1.96 -13.98
CA ARG A 10 11.62 1.82 -14.07
C ARG A 10 12.22 2.97 -14.85
N ASN A 11 13.45 3.35 -14.50
CA ASN A 11 14.28 4.32 -15.22
C ASN A 11 13.51 5.62 -15.56
N GLU A 12 13.61 6.08 -16.81
CA GLU A 12 12.95 7.30 -17.30
C GLU A 12 11.43 7.29 -17.14
N ALA A 13 10.78 6.12 -17.21
CA ALA A 13 9.33 6.04 -17.01
C ALA A 13 8.94 6.40 -15.56
N ALA A 14 9.76 6.01 -14.58
CA ALA A 14 9.55 6.40 -13.18
C ALA A 14 9.70 7.91 -13.01
N VAL A 15 10.72 8.52 -13.62
CA VAL A 15 10.93 9.97 -13.55
C VAL A 15 9.77 10.70 -14.21
N HIS A 16 9.35 10.28 -15.40
CA HIS A 16 8.26 10.92 -16.14
C HIS A 16 6.91 10.83 -15.41
N VAL A 17 6.61 9.69 -14.78
CA VAL A 17 5.33 9.46 -14.12
C VAL A 17 5.30 10.03 -12.71
N LEU A 18 6.38 9.92 -11.93
CA LEU A 18 6.39 10.22 -10.48
C LEU A 18 7.00 11.58 -10.12
N ARG A 19 7.67 12.28 -11.05
CA ARG A 19 8.25 13.60 -10.77
C ARG A 19 7.25 14.72 -11.02
N GLY A 20 7.15 15.65 -10.08
CA GLY A 20 6.41 16.90 -10.24
C GLY A 20 5.49 17.23 -9.07
N ARG A 21 4.72 18.32 -9.22
CA ARG A 21 3.63 18.63 -8.29
C ARG A 21 2.49 17.64 -8.51
N MET A 22 1.75 17.35 -7.44
CA MET A 22 0.64 16.39 -7.47
C MET A 22 1.09 15.00 -7.96
N LYS A 23 2.24 14.53 -7.45
CA LYS A 23 2.79 13.20 -7.68
C LYS A 23 3.12 12.50 -6.36
N GLY A 24 3.14 11.17 -6.38
CA GLY A 24 3.26 10.33 -5.21
C GLY A 24 1.92 10.11 -4.51
N ILE A 25 1.98 9.89 -3.20
CA ILE A 25 0.81 9.66 -2.36
C ILE A 25 0.54 10.93 -1.56
N GLN A 26 -0.67 11.46 -1.67
CA GLN A 26 -1.08 12.66 -0.95
C GLN A 26 -1.27 12.35 0.54
N GLY A 27 -0.44 12.94 1.40
CA GLY A 27 -0.55 12.77 2.85
C GLY A 27 -1.72 13.52 3.48
N HIS A 28 -2.22 12.99 4.59
CA HIS A 28 -3.35 13.51 5.37
C HIS A 28 -3.38 12.92 6.79
N CYS A 29 -3.60 13.75 7.82
CA CYS A 29 -3.79 13.32 9.22
C CYS A 29 -2.76 12.27 9.70
N ASN A 30 -1.49 12.66 9.77
CA ASN A 30 -0.39 11.80 10.24
C ASN A 30 -0.18 10.51 9.44
N SER A 31 -0.58 10.45 8.17
CA SER A 31 -0.41 9.27 7.31
C SER A 31 1.00 9.08 6.75
N CYS A 32 1.94 10.00 7.00
CA CYS A 32 3.25 10.06 6.33
C CYS A 32 4.03 8.73 6.40
N TYR A 33 3.99 8.02 7.53
CA TYR A 33 4.61 6.70 7.69
C TYR A 33 4.07 5.67 6.70
N MET A 34 2.75 5.68 6.48
CA MET A 34 2.04 4.79 5.57
C MET A 34 2.28 5.20 4.12
N ASP A 35 2.21 6.50 3.83
CA ASP A 35 2.42 7.04 2.49
C ASP A 35 3.84 6.72 1.97
N ALA A 36 4.86 6.97 2.81
CA ALA A 36 6.24 6.70 2.48
C ALA A 36 6.52 5.20 2.30
N ALA A 37 5.97 4.35 3.19
CA ALA A 37 6.12 2.90 3.09
C ALA A 37 5.45 2.34 1.82
N LEU A 38 4.20 2.72 1.55
CA LEU A 38 3.47 2.31 0.35
C LEU A 38 4.18 2.75 -0.93
N PHE A 39 4.65 4.00 -0.98
CA PHE A 39 5.41 4.49 -2.11
C PHE A 39 6.69 3.67 -2.32
N SER A 40 7.45 3.42 -1.26
CA SER A 40 8.72 2.68 -1.32
C SER A 40 8.52 1.23 -1.77
N LEU A 41 7.48 0.58 -1.28
CA LEU A 41 7.19 -0.82 -1.54
C LEU A 41 6.56 -1.10 -2.91
N PHE A 42 5.88 -0.12 -3.52
CA PHE A 42 5.07 -0.41 -4.70
C PHE A 42 5.32 0.50 -5.91
N SER A 43 6.01 1.63 -5.79
CA SER A 43 6.23 2.52 -6.94
C SER A 43 7.11 1.86 -8.03
N CYS A 44 8.27 1.36 -7.64
CA CYS A 44 9.35 0.93 -8.55
C CYS A 44 9.85 -0.51 -8.33
N THR A 45 9.22 -1.27 -7.42
CA THR A 45 9.59 -2.67 -7.13
C THR A 45 8.39 -3.59 -7.24
N SER A 46 8.64 -4.85 -7.64
CA SER A 46 7.64 -5.92 -7.78
C SER A 46 7.72 -6.98 -6.68
N VAL A 47 8.58 -6.81 -5.68
CA VAL A 47 8.84 -7.83 -4.64
C VAL A 47 7.54 -8.26 -3.94
N LEU A 48 6.59 -7.34 -3.79
CA LEU A 48 5.32 -7.58 -3.13
C LEU A 48 4.12 -7.72 -4.10
N ASP A 49 4.33 -7.73 -5.42
CA ASP A 49 3.24 -7.69 -6.40
C ASP A 49 2.39 -8.95 -6.41
N SER A 50 3.00 -10.13 -6.22
CA SER A 50 2.29 -11.41 -6.19
C SER A 50 1.14 -11.43 -5.18
N MET A 51 1.25 -10.61 -4.14
CA MET A 51 0.30 -10.55 -3.04
C MET A 51 -0.88 -9.63 -3.30
N LEU A 52 -0.76 -8.72 -4.27
CA LEU A 52 -1.89 -7.96 -4.79
C LEU A 52 -2.89 -8.87 -5.52
N PHE A 53 -2.47 -10.07 -5.92
CA PHE A 53 -3.27 -11.01 -6.73
C PHE A 53 -3.48 -12.38 -6.08
N LYS A 54 -2.87 -12.65 -4.90
CA LYS A 54 -3.03 -13.93 -4.20
C LYS A 54 -4.50 -14.10 -3.77
N PRO A 55 -5.10 -15.29 -3.97
CA PRO A 55 -6.46 -15.55 -3.50
C PRO A 55 -6.47 -15.63 -1.96
N PHE A 56 -7.11 -14.66 -1.30
CA PHE A 56 -7.32 -14.65 0.15
C PHE A 56 -8.72 -15.17 0.53
N THR A 57 -8.85 -15.53 1.81
CA THR A 57 -10.14 -15.82 2.46
C THR A 57 -11.05 -14.57 2.38
N LEU A 58 -12.38 -14.80 2.38
CA LEU A 58 -13.40 -13.78 2.10
C LEU A 58 -13.24 -12.48 2.92
N CYS A 59 -12.74 -12.57 4.15
CA CYS A 59 -12.55 -11.41 5.01
C CYS A 59 -11.50 -10.43 4.46
N ASP A 60 -10.43 -10.88 3.79
CA ASP A 60 -9.28 -10.04 3.43
C ASP A 60 -9.30 -9.42 2.03
N ARG A 61 -10.36 -9.69 1.26
CA ARG A 61 -10.52 -9.13 -0.09
C ARG A 61 -10.59 -7.61 -0.12
N ASN A 62 -11.24 -6.97 0.87
CA ASN A 62 -11.43 -5.52 0.86
C ASN A 62 -10.09 -4.77 0.91
N VAL A 63 -9.24 -5.13 1.87
CA VAL A 63 -7.92 -4.49 2.06
C VAL A 63 -7.03 -4.71 0.84
N GLN A 64 -6.99 -5.93 0.30
CA GLN A 64 -6.22 -6.22 -0.91
C GLN A 64 -6.73 -5.42 -2.12
N SER A 65 -8.05 -5.34 -2.31
CA SER A 65 -8.64 -4.58 -3.41
C SER A 65 -8.36 -3.08 -3.30
N ILE A 66 -8.41 -2.50 -2.11
CA ILE A 66 -8.07 -1.09 -1.89
C ILE A 66 -6.58 -0.86 -2.19
N LEU A 67 -5.71 -1.70 -1.65
CA LEU A 67 -4.27 -1.59 -1.89
C LEU A 67 -3.95 -1.68 -3.39
N ARG A 68 -4.53 -2.66 -4.10
CA ARG A 68 -4.28 -2.84 -5.54
C ARG A 68 -4.93 -1.75 -6.38
N ASP A 69 -6.24 -1.57 -6.25
CA ASP A 69 -7.07 -0.85 -7.21
C ASP A 69 -7.12 0.65 -6.94
N GLU A 70 -6.99 1.07 -5.68
CA GLU A 70 -7.04 2.48 -5.29
C GLU A 70 -5.67 3.11 -5.02
N ILE A 71 -4.65 2.30 -4.72
CA ILE A 71 -3.32 2.81 -4.34
C ILE A 71 -2.27 2.43 -5.39
N VAL A 72 -1.96 1.14 -5.54
CA VAL A 72 -0.85 0.69 -6.39
C VAL A 72 -1.10 0.99 -7.86
N ASN A 73 -2.29 0.65 -8.38
CA ASN A 73 -2.62 0.86 -9.78
C ASN A 73 -2.62 2.36 -10.15
N PRO A 74 -3.28 3.28 -9.40
CA PRO A 74 -3.19 4.71 -9.67
C PRO A 74 -1.77 5.26 -9.54
N LEU A 75 -1.00 4.84 -8.53
CA LEU A 75 0.38 5.27 -8.36
C LEU A 75 1.24 4.93 -9.57
N ARG A 76 1.12 3.71 -10.12
CA ARG A 76 1.90 3.26 -11.28
C ARG A 76 1.37 3.81 -12.60
N LYS A 77 0.06 4.02 -12.72
CA LYS A 77 -0.58 4.46 -13.96
C LYS A 77 -0.49 5.98 -14.17
N THR A 78 -0.80 6.77 -13.14
CA THR A 78 -0.92 8.23 -13.26
C THR A 78 0.10 8.98 -12.40
N GLY A 79 0.76 8.27 -11.48
CA GLY A 79 1.76 8.85 -10.59
C GLY A 79 1.18 9.57 -9.39
N PHE A 80 -0.13 9.48 -9.13
CA PHE A 80 -0.77 10.20 -8.02
C PHE A 80 -1.89 9.40 -7.36
N VAL A 81 -1.84 9.34 -6.02
CA VAL A 81 -2.87 8.75 -5.16
C VAL A 81 -3.44 9.82 -4.24
N ARG A 82 -4.77 9.89 -4.16
CA ARG A 82 -5.47 10.84 -3.28
C ARG A 82 -5.47 10.34 -1.84
N ALA A 83 -5.44 11.26 -0.89
CA ALA A 83 -5.46 10.95 0.55
C ALA A 83 -6.63 10.05 0.96
N ARG A 84 -7.80 10.20 0.32
CA ARG A 84 -9.00 9.39 0.60
C ARG A 84 -8.77 7.88 0.43
N SER A 85 -7.91 7.47 -0.50
CA SER A 85 -7.65 6.04 -0.75
C SER A 85 -6.77 5.43 0.34
N VAL A 86 -5.83 6.22 0.88
CA VAL A 86 -5.06 5.82 2.07
C VAL A 86 -5.95 5.83 3.32
N MET A 87 -6.86 6.81 3.44
CA MET A 87 -7.83 6.83 4.54
C MET A 87 -8.75 5.60 4.52
N HIS A 88 -9.27 5.24 3.34
CA HIS A 88 -10.10 4.04 3.17
C HIS A 88 -9.34 2.77 3.58
N LEU A 89 -8.04 2.68 3.23
CA LEU A 89 -7.18 1.60 3.72
C LEU A 89 -7.08 1.62 5.26
N ARG A 90 -6.83 2.78 5.87
CA ARG A 90 -6.71 2.94 7.33
C ARG A 90 -7.99 2.51 8.06
N GLU A 91 -9.16 2.87 7.55
CA GLU A 91 -10.46 2.48 8.09
C GLU A 91 -10.62 0.95 8.08
N GLN A 92 -10.36 0.30 6.93
CA GLN A 92 -10.45 -1.15 6.82
C GLN A 92 -9.42 -1.89 7.70
N LEU A 93 -8.23 -1.33 7.88
CA LEU A 93 -7.23 -1.88 8.80
C LEU A 93 -7.64 -1.71 10.27
N THR A 94 -8.36 -0.64 10.62
CA THR A 94 -8.86 -0.38 11.98
C THR A 94 -10.07 -1.26 12.31
N GLU A 95 -10.94 -1.55 11.34
CA GLU A 95 -12.08 -2.46 11.55
C GLU A 95 -11.63 -3.91 11.79
N LYS A 96 -10.48 -4.31 11.21
CA LYS A 96 -9.99 -5.70 11.23
C LYS A 96 -8.87 -5.95 12.23
N GLY A 97 -7.92 -5.04 12.34
CA GLY A 97 -6.92 -5.05 13.39
C GLY A 97 -7.53 -4.39 14.60
N GLN A 98 -7.55 -5.06 15.77
CA GLN A 98 -8.04 -4.51 17.04
C GLN A 98 -7.28 -3.25 17.54
N CYS A 99 -6.56 -2.55 16.67
CA CYS A 99 -5.78 -1.36 16.95
C CYS A 99 -6.55 -0.12 16.48
N SER A 100 -7.26 0.51 17.42
CA SER A 100 -8.17 1.64 17.21
C SER A 100 -7.53 2.94 16.72
N SER A 101 -6.20 3.00 16.59
CA SER A 101 -5.45 4.25 16.37
C SER A 101 -4.91 4.46 14.96
N PHE A 102 -5.18 3.54 14.01
CA PHE A 102 -4.67 3.71 12.65
C PHE A 102 -5.30 4.90 11.91
N THR A 103 -6.50 5.34 12.23
CA THR A 103 -7.19 6.45 11.52
C THR A 103 -6.66 7.84 11.84
N ASN A 104 -5.96 8.01 12.96
CA ASN A 104 -5.68 9.34 13.53
C ASN A 104 -4.32 9.49 14.23
N ALA A 105 -3.68 8.40 14.67
CA ALA A 105 -2.34 8.46 15.26
C ALA A 105 -1.23 8.25 14.22
N GLU A 106 -0.10 8.93 14.44
CA GLU A 106 1.17 8.55 13.81
C GLU A 106 1.61 7.19 14.39
N LYS A 107 2.13 6.33 13.52
CA LYS A 107 2.58 4.98 13.86
C LYS A 107 4.00 4.80 13.35
N ASP A 108 4.71 3.85 13.95
CA ASP A 108 6.00 3.44 13.43
C ASP A 108 5.81 2.75 12.06
N PRO A 109 6.60 3.09 11.02
CA PRO A 109 6.61 2.35 9.76
C PRO A 109 6.74 0.83 9.94
N GLU A 110 7.48 0.36 10.95
CA GLU A 110 7.61 -1.07 11.26
C GLU A 110 6.28 -1.69 11.67
N GLU A 111 5.48 -1.01 12.51
CA GLU A 111 4.16 -1.50 12.94
C GLU A 111 3.22 -1.67 11.74
N PHE A 112 3.28 -0.72 10.79
CA PHE A 112 2.53 -0.81 9.54
C PHE A 112 3.02 -1.95 8.64
N LEU A 113 4.34 -2.12 8.49
CA LEU A 113 4.93 -3.18 7.69
C LEU A 113 4.56 -4.56 8.23
N ASN A 114 4.66 -4.77 9.54
CA ASN A 114 4.26 -6.01 10.19
C ASN A 114 2.77 -6.29 9.97
N LEU A 115 1.92 -5.27 10.09
CA LEU A 115 0.49 -5.42 9.86
C LEU A 115 0.15 -5.76 8.40
N ILE A 116 0.77 -5.10 7.43
CA ILE A 116 0.65 -5.47 6.01
C ILE A 116 1.13 -6.91 5.83
N MET A 117 2.32 -7.26 6.33
CA MET A 117 2.90 -8.60 6.18
C MET A 117 2.03 -9.71 6.79
N HIS A 118 1.41 -9.48 7.93
CA HIS A 118 0.55 -10.47 8.57
C HIS A 118 -0.86 -10.49 8.01
N GLN A 119 -1.54 -9.34 7.89
CA GLN A 119 -2.95 -9.28 7.51
C GLN A 119 -3.17 -9.31 6.00
N ILE A 120 -2.27 -8.72 5.22
CA ILE A 120 -2.43 -8.63 3.75
C ILE A 120 -1.61 -9.69 3.05
N LEU A 121 -0.45 -10.06 3.59
CA LEU A 121 0.53 -10.85 2.85
C LEU A 121 0.57 -12.32 3.31
N GLY A 122 0.23 -12.60 4.57
CA GLY A 122 0.39 -13.91 5.18
C GLY A 122 1.83 -14.43 5.03
N ILE A 123 2.82 -13.53 4.99
CA ILE A 123 4.24 -13.88 4.89
C ILE A 123 4.78 -14.06 6.30
N GLU A 124 5.58 -15.11 6.50
CA GLU A 124 6.48 -15.22 7.64
C GLU A 124 7.52 -14.07 7.66
N PRO A 125 8.15 -13.77 8.80
CA PRO A 125 9.15 -12.70 8.88
C PRO A 125 10.17 -12.78 7.75
N LEU A 126 10.32 -11.68 6.99
CA LEU A 126 11.25 -11.61 5.86
C LEU A 126 12.72 -11.82 6.28
N LEU A 127 13.03 -11.52 7.54
CA LEU A 127 14.33 -11.68 8.16
C LEU A 127 14.19 -12.55 9.41
N ARG A 128 14.96 -13.64 9.46
CA ARG A 128 15.16 -14.46 10.66
C ARG A 128 16.59 -14.26 11.12
N LEU A 129 16.78 -13.58 12.25
CA LEU A 129 18.10 -13.42 12.86
C LEU A 129 18.34 -14.61 13.79
N GLN A 130 19.47 -15.31 13.59
CA GLN A 130 19.93 -16.41 14.44
C GLN A 130 20.75 -15.87 15.61
#